data_AF-A0A954BKS0-F1
#
_entry.id   AF-A0A954BKS0-F1
#
_cell.length_a   1.000
_cell.length_b   1.000
_cell.length_c   1.000
_cell.angle_alpha   90.00
_cell.angle_beta   90.00
_cell.angle_gamma   90.00
#
_symmetry.space_group_name_H-M   'P 1'
#
loop_
_entity.id
_entity.type
_entity.pdbx_description
1 polymer ?
#
loop_
_entity_poly.entity_id
_entity_poly.type
_entity_poly.pdbx_seq_one_letter_code
_entity_poly.pdbx_strand_id
1 'polypeptide(L)'
;TQLLGSENIEFILSSSGHIQSLLNPPGNPKAKMFRNPNIAPTADEWAAGATEEVGSWWPVWGQWLKERCGAMKAAPKACGNEAFPPLYAAPGRYVFDE
;
A
#
# COMPACT_ATOMS: atom_id res chain seq x y z
N THR A 1 18.87 15.15 7.73
CA THR A 1 17.55 15.14 7.06
C THR A 1 17.05 13.71 7.00
N GLN A 2 16.31 13.27 8.02
CA GLN A 2 15.54 12.02 7.94
C GLN A 2 14.16 12.33 8.52
N LEU A 3 13.17 12.47 7.64
CA LEU A 3 11.81 12.91 7.98
C LEU A 3 11.01 11.82 8.71
N LEU A 4 11.44 10.56 8.61
CA LEU A 4 10.77 9.39 9.15
C LEU A 4 11.69 8.68 10.14
N GLY A 5 11.17 8.32 11.32
CA GLY A 5 11.96 7.73 12.42
C GLY A 5 12.23 6.22 12.32
N SER A 6 11.91 5.57 11.20
CA SER A 6 12.18 4.14 11.01
C SER A 6 13.57 3.91 10.45
N GLU A 7 14.28 2.89 10.94
CA GLU A 7 15.55 2.43 10.37
C GLU A 7 15.35 1.61 9.09
N ASN A 8 14.15 1.07 8.86
CA ASN A 8 13.78 0.30 7.68
C ASN A 8 12.66 1.02 6.94
N ILE A 9 13.02 1.76 5.87
CA ILE A 9 12.11 2.55 5.05
C ILE A 9 12.25 2.07 3.61
N GLU A 10 11.12 1.72 3.00
CA GLU A 10 11.02 1.54 1.56
C GLU A 10 10.13 2.64 1.01
N PHE A 11 10.68 3.45 0.09
CA PHE A 11 9.92 4.48 -0.61
C PHE A 11 9.66 4.02 -2.04
N ILE A 12 8.40 4.12 -2.46
CA ILE A 12 7.95 3.77 -3.82
C ILE A 12 7.25 4.99 -4.39
N LEU A 13 7.66 5.41 -5.57
CA LEU A 13 7.01 6.47 -6.32
C LEU A 13 6.12 5.84 -7.41
N SER A 14 4.82 6.04 -7.35
CA SER A 14 3.91 5.58 -8.42
C SER A 14 3.76 6.65 -9.50
N SER A 15 3.56 6.24 -10.74
CA SER A 15 3.21 7.13 -11.85
C SER A 15 1.76 7.62 -11.77
N SER A 16 1.44 8.69 -12.52
CA SER A 16 0.10 9.30 -12.66
C SER A 16 -0.26 10.31 -11.56
N GLY A 17 -1.43 10.96 -11.70
CA GLY A 17 -1.92 11.95 -10.73
C GLY A 17 -2.43 11.31 -9.44
N HIS A 18 -2.64 12.12 -8.41
CA HIS A 18 -2.94 11.69 -7.03
C HIS A 18 -3.93 10.52 -6.89
N ILE A 19 -5.10 10.59 -7.53
CA ILE A 19 -6.11 9.51 -7.44
C ILE A 19 -5.68 8.28 -8.26
N GLN A 20 -5.12 8.49 -9.45
CA GLN A 20 -4.72 7.42 -10.37
C GLN A 20 -3.52 6.62 -9.85
N SER A 21 -2.62 7.27 -9.12
CA SER A 21 -1.47 6.62 -8.48
C SER A 21 -1.89 5.76 -7.29
N LEU A 22 -2.96 6.14 -6.59
CA LEU A 22 -3.52 5.38 -5.46
C LEU A 22 -4.37 4.20 -5.94
N LEU A 23 -5.32 4.46 -6.84
CA LEU A 23 -6.24 3.46 -7.42
C LEU A 23 -5.62 2.81 -8.65
N ASN A 24 -4.53 2.09 -8.43
CA ASN A 24 -3.77 1.45 -9.49
C ASN A 24 -3.73 -0.07 -9.29
N PRO A 25 -4.80 -0.81 -9.60
CA PRO A 25 -4.83 -2.26 -9.38
C PRO A 25 -3.84 -3.02 -10.28
N PRO A 26 -3.38 -4.21 -9.86
CA PRO A 26 -2.58 -5.10 -10.71
C PRO A 26 -3.28 -5.40 -12.04
N GLY A 27 -2.52 -5.45 -13.14
CA GLY A 27 -3.04 -5.68 -14.48
C GLY A 27 -3.33 -4.42 -15.29
N ASN A 28 -3.22 -3.23 -14.71
CA ASN A 28 -3.25 -1.97 -15.46
C ASN A 28 -1.96 -1.82 -16.31
N PRO A 29 -2.04 -1.84 -17.66
CA PRO A 29 -0.85 -1.77 -18.52
C PRO A 29 -0.17 -0.39 -18.51
N LYS A 30 -0.85 0.65 -18.01
CA LYS A 30 -0.28 2.00 -17.87
C LYS A 30 0.36 2.24 -16.51
N ALA A 31 0.25 1.27 -15.60
CA ALA A 31 0.82 1.38 -14.28
C ALA A 31 2.35 1.30 -14.34
N LYS A 32 3.01 2.23 -13.68
CA LYS A 32 4.45 2.22 -13.45
C LYS A 32 4.74 2.64 -12.02
N MET A 33 5.85 2.17 -11.50
CA MET A 33 6.43 2.64 -10.26
C MET A 33 7.93 2.82 -10.42
N PHE A 34 8.51 3.60 -9.53
CA PHE A 34 9.95 3.80 -9.44
C PHE A 34 10.39 3.36 -8.06
N ARG A 35 11.49 2.61 -8.01
CA ARG A 35 12.07 2.08 -6.78
C ARG A 35 13.56 2.38 -6.76
N ASN A 36 14.06 2.71 -5.57
CA ASN A 36 15.49 2.88 -5.33
C ASN A 36 15.78 2.23 -3.96
N PRO A 37 16.70 1.25 -3.90
CA PRO A 37 17.05 0.59 -2.64
C PRO A 37 17.75 1.54 -1.66
N ASN A 38 18.27 2.67 -2.13
CA ASN A 38 18.95 3.66 -1.31
C ASN A 38 17.99 4.80 -0.96
N ILE A 39 17.97 5.17 0.32
CA ILE A 39 17.36 6.42 0.76
C ILE A 39 18.39 7.53 0.57
N ALA A 40 18.03 8.56 -0.20
CA ALA A 40 18.88 9.72 -0.44
C ALA A 40 18.43 10.92 0.42
N PRO A 41 19.33 11.87 0.73
CA PRO A 41 18.99 13.09 1.46
C PRO A 41 17.92 13.97 0.81
N THR A 42 17.80 13.92 -0.53
CA THR A 42 16.83 14.71 -1.30
C THR A 42 16.01 13.84 -2.26
N ALA A 43 14.84 14.36 -2.66
CA ALA A 43 13.97 13.67 -3.61
C ALA A 43 14.61 13.55 -5.01
N ASP A 44 15.33 14.58 -5.45
CA ASP A 44 16.00 14.58 -6.76
C ASP A 44 17.14 13.55 -6.82
N GLU A 45 17.95 13.45 -5.76
CA GLU A 45 18.99 12.43 -5.63
C GLU A 45 18.39 11.02 -5.57
N TRP A 46 17.26 10.85 -4.85
CA TRP A 46 16.55 9.57 -4.81
C TRP A 46 16.03 9.19 -6.20
N ALA A 47 15.42 10.14 -6.91
CA ALA A 47 14.85 9.91 -8.24
C ALA A 47 15.93 9.60 -9.29
N ALA A 48 17.10 10.25 -9.22
CA ALA A 48 18.21 9.99 -10.13
C ALA A 48 18.75 8.55 -10.04
N GLY A 49 18.64 7.91 -8.86
CA GLY A 49 19.02 6.51 -8.64
C GLY A 49 17.88 5.50 -8.78
N ALA A 50 16.66 5.94 -9.08
CA ALA A 50 15.49 5.08 -9.13
C ALA A 50 15.36 4.35 -10.48
N THR A 51 14.88 3.11 -10.44
CA THR A 51 14.57 2.30 -11.62
C THR A 51 13.07 2.24 -11.84
N GLU A 52 12.63 2.43 -13.09
CA GLU A 52 11.24 2.23 -13.50
C GLU A 52 10.91 0.73 -13.53
N GLU A 53 9.84 0.35 -12.84
CA GLU A 53 9.23 -0.98 -12.88
C GLU A 53 7.80 -0.87 -13.42
N VAL A 54 7.46 -1.75 -14.37
CA VAL A 54 6.10 -1.81 -14.96
C VAL A 54 5.17 -2.51 -14.00
N GLY A 55 4.00 -1.92 -13.76
CA GLY A 55 2.94 -2.48 -12.93
C GLY A 55 2.54 -1.61 -11.75
N SER A 56 1.59 -2.14 -10.98
CA SER A 56 1.11 -1.54 -9.74
C SER A 56 2.13 -1.72 -8.62
N TRP A 57 2.16 -0.77 -7.68
CA TRP A 57 2.90 -0.90 -6.43
C TRP A 57 2.22 -1.84 -5.41
N TRP A 58 0.93 -2.18 -5.60
CA TRP A 58 0.17 -3.01 -4.66
C TRP A 58 0.79 -4.38 -4.38
N PRO A 59 1.33 -5.14 -5.38
CA PRO A 59 1.98 -6.42 -5.12
C PRO A 59 3.27 -6.30 -4.30
N VAL A 60 4.05 -5.24 -4.51
CA VAL A 60 5.27 -4.96 -3.72
C VAL A 60 4.88 -4.71 -2.26
N TRP A 61 3.90 -3.85 -2.04
CA TRP A 61 3.36 -3.59 -0.70
C TRP A 61 2.76 -4.86 -0.06
N GLY A 62 2.03 -5.66 -0.83
CA GLY A 62 1.49 -6.93 -0.38
C GLY A 62 2.58 -7.92 0.06
N GLN A 63 3.71 -7.99 -0.66
CA GLN A 63 4.85 -8.81 -0.27
C GLN A 63 5.51 -8.29 1.01
N TRP A 64 5.75 -6.97 1.09
CA TRP A 64 6.28 -6.32 2.30
C TRP A 64 5.40 -6.59 3.53
N LEU A 65 4.08 -6.59 3.36
CA LEU A 65 3.12 -6.90 4.44
C LEU A 65 3.13 -8.37 4.85
N LYS A 66 3.28 -9.31 3.91
CA LYS A 66 3.27 -10.76 4.21
C LYS A 66 4.34 -11.15 5.22
N GLU A 67 5.51 -10.51 5.16
CA GLU A 67 6.60 -10.71 6.11
C GLU A 67 6.27 -10.20 7.52
N ARG A 68 5.25 -9.35 7.65
CA ARG A 68 4.91 -8.58 8.85
C ARG A 68 3.52 -8.88 9.41
N CYS A 69 2.71 -9.72 8.75
CA CYS A 69 1.35 -10.05 9.19
C CYS A 69 1.22 -11.37 9.97
N GLY A 70 2.36 -11.98 10.33
CA GLY A 70 2.39 -13.24 11.08
C GLY A 70 2.05 -14.47 10.23
N ALA A 71 1.91 -15.62 10.90
CA ALA A 71 1.64 -16.89 10.24
C ALA A 71 0.21 -16.98 9.69
N MET A 72 0.05 -17.74 8.61
CA MET A 72 -1.26 -18.09 8.07
C MET A 72 -2.07 -18.90 9.08
N LYS A 73 -3.36 -18.59 9.18
CA LYS A 73 -4.33 -19.33 9.99
C LYS A 73 -5.63 -19.51 9.21
N ALA A 74 -6.45 -20.46 9.66
CA ALA A 74 -7.78 -20.65 9.07
C ALA A 74 -8.59 -19.36 9.17
N ALA A 75 -9.28 -19.01 8.07
CA ALA A 75 -10.16 -17.85 8.05
C ALA A 75 -11.29 -18.03 9.08
N PRO A 76 -11.62 -17.00 9.88
CA PRO A 76 -12.81 -17.02 10.72
C PRO A 76 -14.07 -17.30 9.90
N LYS A 77 -14.98 -18.12 10.43
CA LYS A 77 -16.21 -18.52 9.73
C LYS A 77 -17.30 -17.44 9.71
N ALA A 78 -17.19 -16.45 10.59
CA ALA A 78 -18.16 -15.36 10.73
C ALA A 78 -17.41 -14.05 11.04
N CYS A 79 -18.04 -12.93 10.69
CA CYS A 79 -17.56 -11.60 11.06
C CYS A 79 -17.88 -11.30 12.53
N GLY A 80 -17.03 -10.50 13.19
CA GLY A 80 -17.25 -10.07 14.57
C GLY A 80 -16.96 -11.14 15.62
N ASN A 81 -17.39 -10.90 16.85
CA ASN A 81 -17.34 -11.82 17.99
C ASN A 81 -18.47 -11.49 19.00
N GLU A 82 -18.52 -12.14 20.16
CA GLU A 82 -19.57 -11.92 21.18
C GLU A 82 -19.59 -10.48 21.71
N ALA A 83 -18.42 -9.88 21.94
CA ALA A 83 -18.31 -8.49 22.39
C ALA A 83 -18.61 -7.48 21.27
N PHE A 84 -18.41 -7.87 20.01
CA PHE A 84 -18.57 -7.02 18.83
C PHE A 84 -19.33 -7.79 17.73
N PRO A 85 -20.66 -7.98 17.90
CA PRO A 85 -21.47 -8.67 16.90
C PRO A 85 -21.58 -7.81 15.62
N PRO A 86 -21.74 -8.42 14.42
CA PRO A 86 -22.04 -7.67 13.20
C PRO A 86 -23.30 -6.82 13.36
N LEU A 87 -23.22 -5.53 13.01
CA LEU A 87 -24.34 -4.59 13.16
C LEU A 87 -25.11 -4.39 11.85
N TYR A 88 -24.39 -4.18 10.75
CA TYR A 88 -24.94 -3.95 9.41
C TYR A 88 -24.05 -4.63 8.36
N ALA A 89 -24.61 -4.94 7.19
CA ALA A 89 -23.78 -5.28 6.04
C ALA A 89 -22.92 -4.07 5.61
N ALA A 90 -21.71 -4.32 5.13
CA ALA A 90 -20.91 -3.28 4.47
C ALA A 90 -21.68 -2.73 3.25
N PRO A 91 -21.57 -1.42 2.93
CA PRO A 91 -20.65 -0.42 3.49
C PRO A 91 -21.14 0.28 4.77
N GLY A 92 -22.25 -0.16 5.37
CA GLY A 92 -22.83 0.49 6.54
C GLY A 92 -23.73 1.67 6.15
N ARG A 93 -23.93 2.60 7.10
CA ARG A 93 -24.89 3.72 6.94
C ARG A 93 -24.21 5.08 6.79
N TYR A 94 -23.13 5.31 7.55
CA TYR A 94 -22.44 6.61 7.59
C TYR A 94 -21.89 7.11 6.25
N VAL A 95 -21.62 6.21 5.30
CA VAL A 95 -21.20 6.60 3.95
C VAL A 95 -22.32 7.28 3.14
N PHE A 96 -23.58 7.12 3.56
CA PHE A 96 -24.77 7.69 2.92
C PHE A 96 -25.36 8.88 3.69
N ASP A 97 -24.78 9.22 4.84
CA ASP A 97 -25.20 10.39 5.61
C ASP A 97 -24.68 11.65 4.88
N GLU A 98 -25.52 12.68 4.78
CA GLU A 98 -25.22 13.98 4.15
C GLU A 98 -24.67 15.01 5.13
#